data_AF-A0A4U9HMF8-F1
#
_entry.id   AF-A0A4U9HMF8-F1
#
_cell.length_a   1.000
_cell.length_b   1.000
_cell.length_c   1.000
_cell.angle_alpha   90.00
_cell.angle_beta   90.00
_cell.angle_gamma   90.00
#
_symmetry.space_group_name_H-M   'P 1'
#
loop_
_entity.id
_entity.type
_entity.pdbx_description
1 polymer ?
#
loop_
_entity_poly.entity_id
_entity_poly.type
_entity_poly.pdbx_seq_one_letter_code
_entity_poly.pdbx_strand_id
1 'polypeptide(L)'
;MLLDEPTTWLDISHQIDLLELLSDLNRTQGFTLAAVLHDLNQACRYATHLIALREGKIVAEGAPKEIVTPALIERIYGMRCMIIDDPVAGTPLVVPLGKRAV
;
A
#
# COMPACT_ATOMS: atom_id res chain seq x y z
N MET A 1 9.85 -7.30 12.93
CA MET A 1 8.70 -8.22 13.06
C MET A 1 8.15 -8.50 11.66
N LEU A 2 7.74 -9.73 11.37
CA LEU A 2 7.14 -10.13 10.09
C LEU A 2 5.66 -10.40 10.34
N LEU A 3 4.78 -9.69 9.63
CA LEU A 3 3.35 -9.96 9.65
C LEU A 3 2.89 -10.43 8.27
N ASP A 4 2.37 -11.66 8.23
CA ASP A 4 1.76 -12.23 7.02
C ASP A 4 0.24 -12.15 7.19
N GLU A 5 -0.40 -11.31 6.37
CA GLU A 5 -1.85 -11.06 6.38
C GLU A 5 -2.52 -10.85 7.77
N PRO A 6 -2.06 -9.90 8.61
CA PRO A 6 -2.68 -9.67 9.93
C PRO A 6 -4.12 -9.12 9.84
N THR A 7 -4.57 -8.74 8.64
CA THR A 7 -5.87 -8.10 8.38
C THR A 7 -6.96 -9.10 8.00
N THR A 8 -6.61 -10.35 7.66
CA THR A 8 -7.58 -11.40 7.34
C THR A 8 -8.36 -11.73 8.61
N TRP A 9 -9.69 -11.54 8.60
CA TRP A 9 -10.66 -11.68 9.71
C TRP A 9 -10.96 -10.46 10.60
N LEU A 10 -10.36 -9.29 10.33
CA LEU A 10 -10.66 -8.06 11.08
C LEU A 10 -11.56 -7.11 10.28
N ASP A 11 -12.54 -6.50 10.96
CA ASP A 11 -13.30 -5.39 10.40
C ASP A 11 -12.37 -4.23 10.00
N ILE A 12 -12.76 -3.46 8.98
CA ILE A 12 -11.96 -2.37 8.40
C ILE A 12 -11.41 -1.42 9.48
N SER A 13 -12.18 -1.11 10.52
CA SER A 13 -11.73 -0.30 11.65
C SER A 13 -10.56 -0.92 12.41
N HIS A 14 -10.62 -2.20 12.73
CA HIS A 14 -9.55 -2.88 13.46
C HIS A 14 -8.28 -3.08 12.61
N GLN A 15 -8.44 -3.25 11.30
CA GLN A 15 -7.29 -3.27 10.38
C GLN A 15 -6.54 -1.93 10.41
N ILE A 16 -7.28 -0.83 10.39
CA ILE A 16 -6.72 0.53 10.47
C ILE A 16 -6.05 0.77 11.83
N ASP A 17 -6.71 0.43 12.94
CA ASP A 17 -6.15 0.60 14.29
C ASP A 17 -4.84 -0.18 14.45
N LEU A 18 -4.77 -1.39 13.90
CA LEU A 18 -3.55 -2.21 13.91
C LEU A 18 -2.44 -1.55 13.08
N LEU A 19 -2.74 -1.06 11.88
CA LEU A 19 -1.75 -0.39 11.03
C LEU A 19 -1.26 0.93 11.63
N GLU A 20 -2.15 1.67 12.31
CA GLU A 20 -1.79 2.88 13.06
C GLU A 20 -0.87 2.55 14.23
N LEU A 21 -1.21 1.54 15.04
CA LEU A 21 -0.35 1.09 16.13
C LEU A 21 1.03 0.65 15.62
N LEU A 22 1.08 -0.10 14.52
CA LEU A 22 2.32 -0.55 13.91
C LEU A 22 3.17 0.61 13.37
N SER A 23 2.52 1.59 12.74
CA SER A 23 3.17 2.82 12.27
C SER A 23 3.75 3.61 13.44
N ASP A 24 3.01 3.75 14.53
CA ASP A 24 3.47 4.45 15.73
C ASP A 24 4.63 3.73 16.40
N LEU A 25 4.62 2.41 16.48
CA LEU A 25 5.74 1.62 17.00
C LEU A 25 7.00 1.79 16.14
N ASN A 26 6.86 1.80 14.81
CA ASN A 26 7.99 2.07 13.91
C ASN A 26 8.58 3.47 14.16
N ARG A 27 7.72 4.49 14.29
CA ARG A 27 8.14 5.90 14.45
C ARG A 27 8.71 6.22 15.84
N THR A 28 8.11 5.71 16.90
CA THR A 28 8.44 6.08 18.28
C THR A 28 9.51 5.17 18.90
N GLN A 29 9.55 3.90 18.51
CA GLN A 29 10.42 2.89 19.11
C GLN A 29 11.47 2.32 18.14
N GLY A 30 11.45 2.75 16.87
CA GLY A 30 12.48 2.39 15.89
C GLY A 30 12.42 0.95 15.39
N PHE A 31 11.29 0.25 15.57
CA PHE A 31 11.14 -1.13 15.11
C PHE A 31 11.07 -1.22 13.60
N THR A 32 11.94 -2.04 12.98
CA THR A 32 11.77 -2.41 11.57
C THR A 32 10.61 -3.39 11.42
N LEU A 33 9.63 -2.99 10.63
CA LEU A 33 8.43 -3.76 10.35
C LEU A 33 8.34 -4.11 8.87
N ALA A 34 8.00 -5.36 8.58
CA ALA A 34 7.68 -5.81 7.25
C ALA A 34 6.29 -6.47 7.31
N ALA A 35 5.36 -5.93 6.53
CA ALA A 35 3.98 -6.38 6.47
C ALA A 35 3.60 -6.64 5.01
N VAL A 36 2.91 -7.74 4.76
CA VAL A 36 2.29 -8.05 3.47
C VAL A 36 0.84 -7.59 3.53
N LEU A 37 0.48 -6.65 2.64
CA LEU A 37 -0.86 -6.06 2.57
C LEU A 37 -1.48 -6.34 1.20
N HIS A 38 -2.76 -6.70 1.20
CA HIS A 38 -3.56 -6.90 -0.03
C HIS A 38 -4.16 -5.61 -0.58
N ASP A 39 -4.37 -4.61 0.29
CA ASP A 39 -4.89 -3.31 -0.10
C ASP A 39 -3.72 -2.35 -0.39
N LEU A 40 -3.63 -1.94 -1.66
CA LEU A 40 -2.60 -1.03 -2.14
C LEU A 40 -2.68 0.36 -1.51
N ASN A 41 -3.88 0.87 -1.24
CA ASN A 41 -4.05 2.19 -0.62
C ASN A 41 -3.62 2.17 0.84
N GLN A 42 -3.92 1.10 1.57
CA GLN A 42 -3.37 0.89 2.91
C GLN A 42 -1.84 0.83 2.87
N ALA A 43 -1.27 0.09 1.92
CA ALA A 43 0.18 0.01 1.74
C ALA A 43 0.79 1.39 1.44
N CYS A 44 0.23 2.16 0.52
CA CYS A 44 0.67 3.52 0.21
C CYS A 44 0.60 4.48 1.41
N ARG A 45 -0.40 4.29 2.28
CA ARG A 45 -0.67 5.18 3.41
C ARG A 45 0.24 4.93 4.60
N TYR A 46 0.53 3.67 4.92
CA TYR A 46 1.28 3.31 6.13
C TYR A 46 2.72 2.90 5.86
N ALA A 47 3.06 2.44 4.65
CA ALA A 47 4.42 2.03 4.34
C ALA A 47 5.33 3.24 4.07
N THR A 48 6.53 3.20 4.64
CA THR A 48 7.63 4.11 4.28
C THR A 48 8.37 3.61 3.04
N HIS A 49 8.35 2.30 2.79
CA HIS A 49 8.98 1.65 1.66
C HIS A 49 8.08 0.52 1.15
N LEU A 50 7.81 0.52 -0.16
CA LEU A 50 7.01 -0.49 -0.84
C LEU A 50 7.91 -1.34 -1.73
N ILE A 51 7.60 -2.63 -1.80
CA ILE A 51 8.25 -3.59 -2.70
C ILE A 51 7.15 -4.21 -3.56
N ALA A 52 7.20 -3.94 -4.86
CA ALA A 52 6.33 -4.52 -5.85
C ALA A 52 6.94 -5.82 -6.39
N LEU A 53 6.22 -6.93 -6.26
CA LEU A 53 6.64 -8.24 -6.73
C LEU A 53 5.70 -8.74 -7.85
N ARG A 54 6.28 -9.28 -8.92
CA ARG A 54 5.54 -10.00 -9.98
C ARG A 54 6.34 -11.19 -10.45
N GLU A 55 5.70 -12.36 -10.53
CA GLU A 55 6.33 -13.61 -11.00
C GLU A 55 7.66 -13.93 -10.27
N GLY A 56 7.69 -13.67 -8.96
CA GLY A 56 8.86 -13.92 -8.10
C GLY A 56 10.02 -12.92 -8.29
N LYS A 57 9.82 -11.83 -9.03
CA LYS A 57 10.83 -10.77 -9.24
C LYS A 57 10.37 -9.45 -8.67
N ILE A 58 11.32 -8.68 -8.13
CA ILE A 58 11.08 -7.29 -7.73
C ILE A 58 10.97 -6.44 -8.98
N VAL A 59 9.84 -5.76 -9.10
CA VAL A 59 9.42 -4.97 -10.27
C VAL A 59 9.70 -3.49 -10.03
N ALA A 60 9.56 -3.05 -8.78
CA ALA A 60 9.89 -1.72 -8.28
C ALA A 60 10.03 -1.79 -6.76
N GLU A 61 10.87 -0.96 -6.17
CA GLU A 61 11.00 -0.79 -4.73
C GLU A 61 11.35 0.67 -4.41
N GLY A 62 10.84 1.22 -3.31
CA GLY A 62 11.05 2.63 -2.97
C GLY A 62 9.92 3.24 -2.14
N ALA A 63 9.95 4.55 -1.97
CA ALA A 63 8.87 5.25 -1.28
C ALA A 63 7.57 5.18 -2.11
N PRO A 64 6.39 5.10 -1.48
CA PRO A 64 5.12 5.06 -2.21
C PRO A 64 4.98 6.17 -3.26
N LYS A 65 5.39 7.39 -2.93
CA LYS A 65 5.32 8.56 -3.83
C LYS A 65 6.21 8.44 -5.08
N GLU A 66 7.25 7.62 -5.02
CA GLU A 66 8.23 7.49 -6.10
C GLU A 66 7.86 6.37 -7.06
N ILE A 67 7.32 5.26 -6.53
CA ILE A 67 7.10 4.05 -7.33
C ILE A 67 5.64 3.89 -7.77
N VAL A 68 4.66 4.36 -6.99
CA VAL A 68 3.24 4.14 -7.26
C VAL A 68 2.83 5.04 -8.42
N THR A 69 2.78 4.45 -9.61
CA THR A 69 2.43 5.11 -10.87
C THR A 69 1.35 4.30 -11.61
N PRO A 70 0.50 4.93 -12.44
CA PRO A 70 -0.53 4.19 -13.17
C PRO A 70 0.04 3.05 -14.02
N ALA A 71 1.20 3.31 -14.66
CA ALA A 71 1.90 2.32 -15.47
C ALA A 71 2.42 1.13 -14.63
N LEU A 72 2.90 1.37 -13.41
CA LEU A 72 3.33 0.30 -12.51
C LEU A 72 2.14 -0.55 -12.07
N ILE A 73 1.02 0.08 -11.70
CA ILE A 73 -0.19 -0.63 -11.28
C ILE A 73 -0.79 -1.45 -12.43
N GLU A 74 -0.82 -0.91 -13.64
CA GLU A 74 -1.23 -1.65 -14.82
C GLU A 74 -0.29 -2.85 -15.09
N ARG A 75 1.03 -2.68 -14.88
CA ARG A 75 2.02 -3.76 -15.07
C ARG A 75 1.90 -4.88 -14.02
N ILE A 76 1.54 -4.56 -12.78
CA ILE A 76 1.45 -5.53 -11.68
C ILE A 76 0.07 -6.19 -11.64
N TYR A 77 -0.99 -5.39 -11.69
CA TYR A 77 -2.36 -5.83 -11.46
C TYR A 77 -3.21 -5.93 -12.75
N GLY A 78 -2.68 -5.51 -13.90
CA GLY A 78 -3.46 -5.46 -15.15
C GLY A 78 -4.63 -4.46 -15.09
N MET A 79 -4.56 -3.51 -14.16
CA MET A 79 -5.62 -2.57 -13.84
C MET A 79 -5.25 -1.17 -14.30
N ARG A 80 -6.11 -0.55 -15.12
CA ARG A 80 -6.01 0.89 -15.39
C ARG A 80 -6.52 1.65 -14.19
N CYS A 81 -5.74 2.62 -13.74
CA CYS A 81 -6.09 3.48 -12.61
C CYS A 81 -5.63 4.90 -12.87
N MET A 82 -6.17 5.83 -12.09
CA MET A 82 -5.58 7.15 -11.89
C MET A 82 -5.03 7.21 -10.46
N ILE A 83 -4.03 8.06 -10.26
CA ILE A 83 -3.46 8.32 -8.94
C ILE A 83 -3.75 9.76 -8.60
N ILE A 84 -4.28 9.96 -7.39
CA ILE A 84 -4.50 11.27 -6.80
C ILE A 84 -3.78 11.31 -5.46
N ASP A 85 -3.56 12.50 -4.91
CA ASP A 85 -3.11 12.61 -3.53
C ASP A 85 -4.27 12.31 -2.58
N ASP A 86 -4.03 11.44 -1.59
CA ASP A 86 -4.96 11.21 -0.48
C ASP A 86 -5.18 12.56 0.24
N PRO A 87 -6.42 13.08 0.28
CA PRO A 87 -6.71 14.39 0.87
C PRO A 87 -6.50 14.43 2.40
N VAL A 88 -6.37 13.27 3.04
CA VAL A 88 -6.13 13.12 4.48
C VAL A 88 -4.64 12.88 4.76
N ALA A 89 -4.04 11.93 4.06
CA ALA A 89 -2.67 11.47 4.35
C ALA A 89 -1.58 12.08 3.46
N GLY A 90 -1.95 12.71 2.33
CA GLY A 90 -1.01 13.25 1.35
C GLY A 90 -0.13 12.20 0.67
N THR A 91 -0.55 10.93 0.71
CA THR A 91 0.09 9.76 0.10
C THR A 91 -0.64 9.39 -1.20
N PRO A 92 -0.03 8.64 -2.12
CA PRO A 92 -0.68 8.31 -3.39
C PRO A 92 -1.88 7.38 -3.17
N LEU A 93 -3.05 7.84 -3.61
CA LEU A 93 -4.30 7.10 -3.59
C LEU A 93 -4.62 6.58 -5.00
N VAL A 94 -4.75 5.27 -5.13
CA VAL A 94 -5.02 4.58 -6.39
C VAL A 94 -6.53 4.45 -6.58
N VAL A 95 -7.03 5.08 -7.65
CA VAL A 95 -8.44 5.09 -8.02
C VAL A 95 -8.61 4.27 -9.31
N PRO A 96 -9.30 3.11 -9.25
CA PRO A 96 -9.47 2.25 -10.42
C PRO A 96 -10.37 2.91 -11.46
N LEU A 97 -9.91 2.93 -12.71
CA LEU A 97 -10.71 3.35 -13.85
C LEU A 97 -11.45 2.12 -14.37
N GLY A 98 -12.74 2.01 -14.01
CA GLY A 98 -13.59 0.91 -14.46
C GLY A 98 -13.58 0.73 -15.98
N LYS A 99 -14.01 -0.44 -16.47
CA LYS A 99 -14.06 -0.74 -17.93
C LYS A 99 -14.98 0.21 -18.73
N ARG A 100 -15.84 0.97 -18.05
CA ARG A 100 -16.62 2.09 -18.60
C ARG A 100 -16.05 3.39 -18.04
N ALA A 101 -15.06 3.97 -18.72
CA ALA A 101 -14.89 5.41 -18.63
C ALA A 101 -16.04 6.01 -19.47
N VAL A 102 -17.01 6.62 -18.80
CA VAL A 102 -18.03 7.47 -19.43
C VAL A 102 -17.51 8.90 -19.37
#